data_AF-A0AAV3XAF4-F1
#
_entry.id   AF-A0AAV3XAF4-F1
#
_cell.length_a   1.000
_cell.length_b   1.000
_cell.length_c   1.000
_cell.angle_alpha   90.00
_cell.angle_beta   90.00
_cell.angle_gamma   90.00
#
_symmetry.space_group_name_H-M   'P 1'
#
loop_
_entity.id
_entity.type
_entity.pdbx_description
1 polymer ?
#
loop_
_entity_poly.entity_id
_entity_poly.type
_entity_poly.pdbx_seq_one_letter_code
_entity_poly.pdbx_strand_id
1 'polypeptide(L)'
;MNGNDSKNTSRTDWAAFESIADDEIDYSDIPPLTDEFFEQATLRIPAAQARNMLQLDAEVMAWFRSQGGNDKELIHSVLRRHIESSTGKQPV
;
A
#
# COMPACT_ATOMS: atom_id res chain seq x y z
N MET A 1 7.37 -7.00 11.19
CA MET A 1 8.38 -6.03 11.64
C MET A 1 9.22 -6.72 12.69
N ASN A 2 10.55 -6.74 12.55
CA ASN A 2 11.44 -7.46 13.47
C ASN A 2 11.88 -6.50 14.58
N GLY A 3 11.93 -6.96 15.84
CA GLY A 3 12.28 -6.12 17.00
C GLY A 3 13.72 -5.61 17.02
N ASN A 4 14.55 -5.96 16.04
CA ASN A 4 15.93 -5.50 15.90
C ASN A 4 16.06 -4.26 15.01
N ASP A 5 15.04 -3.91 14.22
CA ASP A 5 15.11 -2.79 13.27
C ASP A 5 14.92 -1.42 13.97
N SER A 6 14.44 -1.41 15.21
CA SER A 6 14.17 -0.21 16.03
C SER A 6 15.22 0.05 17.13
N LYS A 7 16.32 -0.71 17.18
CA LYS A 7 17.33 -0.61 18.25
C LYS A 7 18.39 0.46 18.02
N ASN A 8 18.32 1.21 16.92
CA ASN A 8 19.25 2.30 16.65
C ASN A 8 18.76 3.57 17.33
N THR A 9 19.38 3.93 18.46
CA THR A 9 19.15 5.24 19.08
C THR A 9 19.58 6.33 18.11
N SER A 10 18.64 7.17 17.71
CA SER A 10 18.94 8.29 16.83
C SER A 10 20.06 9.15 17.43
N ARG A 11 21.04 9.54 16.60
CA ARG A 11 22.13 10.45 16.97
C ARG A 11 21.68 11.92 16.97
N THR A 12 20.39 12.18 16.77
CA THR A 12 19.77 13.50 16.83
C THR A 12 19.83 14.05 18.24
N ASP A 13 20.20 15.32 18.36
CA ASP A 13 20.05 16.08 19.60
C ASP A 13 18.58 16.51 19.75
N TRP A 14 17.79 15.65 20.38
CA TRP A 14 16.35 15.88 20.57
C TRP A 14 16.06 17.05 21.52
N ALA A 15 16.94 17.30 22.50
CA ALA A 15 16.76 18.41 23.44
C ALA A 15 16.92 19.76 22.74
N ALA A 16 17.85 19.86 21.78
CA ALA A 16 17.96 21.05 20.93
C ALA A 16 16.70 21.23 20.06
N PHE A 17 16.19 20.16 19.45
CA PHE A 17 14.99 20.23 18.59
C PHE A 17 13.72 20.63 19.37
N GLU A 18 13.52 20.09 20.57
CA GLU A 18 12.38 20.45 21.44
C GLU A 18 12.40 21.91 21.92
N SER A 19 13.57 22.57 21.85
CA SER A 19 13.72 23.96 22.27
C SER A 19 13.49 24.99 21.16
N ILE A 20 13.38 24.56 19.91
CA ILE A 20 13.12 25.43 18.74
C ILE A 20 11.64 25.82 18.75
N ALA A 21 11.34 27.10 18.55
CA ALA A 21 9.95 27.56 18.40
C ALA A 21 9.40 27.20 17.01
N ASP A 22 8.10 26.91 16.92
CA ASP A 22 7.45 26.55 15.64
C ASP A 22 7.68 27.59 14.52
N ASP A 23 7.71 28.88 14.87
CA ASP A 23 7.94 29.99 13.93
C ASP A 23 9.37 30.01 13.35
N GLU A 24 10.33 29.32 13.98
CA GLU A 24 11.72 29.19 13.52
C GLU A 24 11.90 28.00 12.57
N ILE A 25 10.86 27.17 12.37
CA ILE A 25 10.90 26.05 11.44
C ILE A 25 10.84 26.58 10.00
N ASP A 26 11.87 26.26 9.21
CA ASP A 26 11.93 26.62 7.80
C ASP A 26 11.08 25.66 6.96
N TYR A 27 10.03 26.19 6.33
CA TYR A 27 9.14 25.48 5.40
C TYR A 27 9.39 25.87 3.92
N SER A 28 10.53 26.48 3.60
CA SER A 28 10.82 26.94 2.24
C SER A 28 10.90 25.81 1.20
N ASP A 29 11.26 24.61 1.63
CA ASP A 29 11.33 23.41 0.81
C ASP A 29 9.97 22.70 0.69
N ILE A 30 9.15 22.75 1.74
CA ILE A 30 7.85 22.10 1.82
C ILE A 30 6.84 23.09 2.44
N PRO A 31 6.26 23.99 1.62
CA PRO A 31 5.27 24.94 2.09
C PRO A 31 4.05 24.24 2.73
N PRO A 32 3.40 24.85 3.71
CA PRO A 32 2.20 24.30 4.32
C PRO A 32 1.08 24.14 3.28
N LEU A 33 0.37 23.01 3.35
CA LEU A 33 -0.78 22.74 2.49
C LEU A 33 -1.96 23.61 2.91
N THR A 34 -2.58 24.28 1.94
CA THR A 34 -3.74 25.16 2.17
C THR A 34 -5.05 24.39 2.16
N ASP A 35 -6.11 25.01 2.71
CA ASP A 35 -7.46 24.43 2.63
C ASP A 35 -7.91 24.21 1.18
N GLU A 36 -7.57 25.12 0.27
CA GLU A 36 -7.84 25.00 -1.18
C GLU A 36 -7.21 23.73 -1.80
N PHE A 37 -6.03 23.33 -1.33
CA PHE A 37 -5.40 22.08 -1.74
C PHE A 37 -6.27 20.88 -1.33
N PHE A 38 -6.76 20.88 -0.08
CA PHE A 38 -7.60 19.80 0.43
C PHE A 38 -9.00 19.78 -0.19
N GLU A 39 -9.56 20.93 -0.59
CA GLU A 39 -10.84 21.01 -1.31
C GLU A 39 -10.78 20.28 -2.66
N GLN A 40 -9.61 20.29 -3.33
CA GLN A 40 -9.40 19.62 -4.61
C GLN A 40 -8.78 18.23 -4.49
N ALA A 41 -8.32 17.85 -3.29
CA ALA A 41 -7.65 16.58 -3.07
C ALA A 41 -8.63 15.41 -3.21
N THR A 42 -8.25 14.41 -4.00
CA THR A 42 -9.00 13.16 -4.11
C THR A 42 -8.41 12.11 -3.17
N LEU A 43 -9.17 11.73 -2.14
CA LEU A 43 -8.80 10.62 -1.27
C LEU A 43 -8.89 9.29 -2.04
N ARG A 44 -7.76 8.60 -2.17
CA ARG A 44 -7.71 7.22 -2.71
C ARG A 44 -7.51 6.24 -1.57
N ILE A 45 -8.60 5.59 -1.16
CA ILE A 45 -8.53 4.44 -0.26
C ILE A 45 -8.25 3.21 -1.13
N PRO A 46 -7.14 2.48 -0.93
CA PRO A 46 -6.93 1.20 -1.61
C PRO A 46 -8.11 0.28 -1.29
N ALA A 47 -8.70 -0.34 -2.32
CA ALA A 47 -9.75 -1.32 -2.11
C ALA A 47 -9.27 -2.37 -1.09
N ALA A 48 -10.12 -2.71 -0.13
CA ALA A 48 -9.78 -3.69 0.89
C ALA A 48 -9.44 -5.02 0.19
N GLN A 49 -8.16 -5.34 0.11
CA GLN A 49 -7.72 -6.62 -0.42
C GLN A 49 -8.03 -7.69 0.63
N ALA A 50 -9.04 -8.51 0.34
CA ALA A 50 -9.35 -9.66 1.16
C ALA A 50 -8.15 -10.61 1.17
N ARG A 51 -7.46 -10.71 2.32
CA ARG A 51 -6.32 -11.62 2.50
C ARG A 51 -6.82 -12.97 2.99
N ASN A 52 -7.53 -13.67 2.14
CA ASN A 52 -8.07 -15.00 2.44
C ASN A 52 -7.11 -16.06 1.91
N MET A 53 -6.88 -17.14 2.68
CA MET A 53 -6.21 -18.32 2.16
C MET A 53 -7.21 -19.08 1.25
N LEU A 54 -6.95 -19.07 -0.05
CA LEU A 54 -7.69 -19.87 -1.02
C LEU A 54 -7.05 -21.25 -1.11
N GLN A 55 -7.86 -22.30 -0.99
CA GLN A 55 -7.41 -23.66 -1.24
C GLN A 55 -7.63 -23.97 -2.73
N LEU A 56 -6.57 -24.37 -3.42
CA LEU A 56 -6.57 -24.72 -4.83
C LEU A 56 -6.01 -26.14 -4.99
N ASP A 57 -6.46 -26.85 -6.01
CA ASP A 57 -5.92 -28.16 -6.35
C ASP A 57 -4.42 -28.08 -6.67
N ALA A 58 -3.67 -29.10 -6.27
CA ALA A 58 -2.22 -29.14 -6.44
C ALA A 58 -1.80 -29.03 -7.92
N GLU A 59 -2.57 -29.62 -8.82
CA GLU A 59 -2.31 -29.60 -10.26
C GLU A 59 -2.53 -28.20 -10.87
N VAL A 60 -3.58 -27.50 -10.42
CA VAL A 60 -3.87 -26.11 -10.83
C VAL A 60 -2.75 -25.19 -10.34
N MET A 61 -2.31 -25.36 -9.09
CA MET A 61 -1.17 -24.61 -8.55
C MET A 61 0.12 -24.88 -9.32
N ALA A 62 0.39 -26.14 -9.69
CA ALA A 62 1.57 -26.50 -10.48
C ALA A 62 1.52 -25.85 -11.88
N TRP A 63 0.35 -25.80 -12.50
CA TRP A 63 0.16 -25.14 -13.80
C TRP A 63 0.42 -23.63 -13.71
N PHE A 64 -0.10 -22.93 -12.70
CA PHE A 64 0.18 -21.49 -12.54
C PHE A 64 1.65 -21.19 -12.28
N ARG A 65 2.32 -22.04 -11.50
CA ARG A 65 3.76 -21.90 -11.24
C ARG A 65 4.61 -22.17 -12.48
N SER A 66 4.15 -23.03 -13.39
CA SER A 66 4.88 -23.34 -14.62
C SER A 66 4.82 -22.23 -15.68
N GLN A 67 3.86 -21.31 -15.58
CA GLN A 67 3.74 -20.16 -16.50
C GLN A 67 4.88 -19.13 -16.32
N GLY A 68 5.63 -19.18 -15.21
CA GLY A 68 6.64 -18.18 -14.87
C GLY A 68 6.04 -16.85 -14.39
N GLY A 69 6.73 -16.17 -13.47
CA GLY A 69 6.25 -14.92 -12.86
C GLY A 69 5.48 -15.10 -11.56
N ASN A 70 4.64 -14.12 -11.21
CA ASN A 70 3.89 -14.09 -9.94
C ASN A 70 2.58 -14.88 -10.07
N ASP A 71 2.59 -16.13 -9.60
CA ASP A 71 1.45 -17.06 -9.64
C ASP A 71 0.16 -16.45 -9.07
N LYS A 72 0.28 -15.66 -7.99
CA LYS A 72 -0.86 -14.98 -7.34
C LYS A 72 -1.53 -13.94 -8.24
N GLU A 73 -0.76 -13.16 -8.99
CA GLU A 73 -1.30 -12.15 -9.91
C GLU A 73 -2.02 -12.79 -11.08
N LEU A 74 -1.44 -13.86 -11.63
CA LEU A 74 -2.05 -14.66 -12.68
C LEU A 74 -3.39 -15.24 -12.22
N ILE A 75 -3.41 -15.90 -11.05
CA ILE A 75 -4.63 -16.45 -10.44
C ILE A 75 -5.68 -15.35 -10.27
N HIS A 76 -5.30 -14.20 -9.73
CA HIS A 76 -6.21 -13.07 -9.52
C HIS A 76 -6.80 -12.55 -10.83
N SER A 77 -5.98 -12.41 -11.89
CA SER A 77 -6.42 -11.93 -13.20
C SER A 77 -7.41 -12.88 -13.87
N VAL A 78 -7.18 -14.20 -13.75
CA VAL A 78 -8.06 -15.23 -14.31
C VAL A 78 -9.41 -15.21 -13.59
N LEU A 79 -9.41 -15.16 -12.25
CA LEU A 79 -10.64 -15.07 -11.46
C LEU A 79 -11.45 -13.83 -11.79
N ARG A 80 -10.79 -12.67 -11.93
CA ARG A 80 -11.43 -11.41 -12.30
C ARG A 80 -12.13 -11.50 -13.66
N ARG A 81 -11.42 -12.00 -14.68
CA ARG A 81 -11.98 -12.18 -16.02
C ARG A 81 -13.17 -13.15 -16.01
N HIS A 82 -13.08 -14.23 -15.23
CA HIS A 82 -14.18 -15.18 -15.10
C HIS A 82 -15.42 -14.50 -14.50
N ILE A 83 -15.27 -13.74 -13.41
CA ILE A 83 -16.37 -12.98 -12.77
C ILE A 83 -16.99 -11.98 -13.77
N GLU A 84 -16.18 -11.21 -14.49
CA GLU A 84 -16.65 -10.25 -15.48
C GLU A 84 -17.46 -10.93 -16.59
N SER A 85 -16.97 -12.07 -17.11
CA SER A 85 -17.64 -12.83 -18.17
C SER A 85 -18.94 -13.51 -17.72
N SER A 86 -19.03 -13.91 -16.45
CA SER A 86 -20.15 -14.66 -15.89
C SER A 86 -21.27 -13.76 -15.34
N THR A 87 -20.92 -12.55 -14.89
CA THR A 87 -21.87 -11.68 -14.18
C THR A 87 -22.31 -10.46 -15.01
N GLY A 88 -21.65 -10.18 -16.15
CA GLY A 88 -21.90 -8.97 -16.96
C GLY A 88 -21.66 -7.66 -16.19
N LYS A 89 -21.07 -7.74 -14.99
CA LYS A 89 -20.78 -6.62 -14.10
C LYS A 89 -19.29 -6.61 -13.78
N GLN A 90 -18.67 -5.45 -13.94
CA GLN A 90 -17.30 -5.22 -13.50
C GLN A 90 -17.24 -5.22 -11.96
N PRO A 91 -16.28 -5.94 -11.36
CA PRO A 91 -16.04 -5.84 -9.92
C PRO A 91 -15.43 -4.47 -9.60
N VAL A 92 -16.06 -3.79 -8.63
CA VAL A 92 -15.70 -2.45 -8.12
C VAL A 92 -14.34 -2.47 -7.43
#